data_AF-A0A6P7UAR3-F1
#
_entry.id   AF-A0A6P7UAR3-F1
#
_cell.length_a   1.000
_cell.length_b   1.000
_cell.length_c   1.000
_cell.angle_alpha   90.00
_cell.angle_beta   90.00
_cell.angle_gamma   90.00
#
_symmetry.space_group_name_H-M   'P 1'
#
loop_
_entity.id
_entity.type
_entity.pdbx_description
1 polymer ?
#
loop_
_entity_poly.entity_id
_entity_poly.type
_entity_poly.pdbx_seq_one_letter_code
_entity_poly.pdbx_strand_id
1 'polypeptide(L)'
;MFEKAFKPFIYNIYKKGDLAPIDHCVKYYTEEIKTDYPDTDLIYDFDQKAPRLYSILVQTAAHVAGAAYYYQKKDVINNPWGDKTIFGISIHPQYGGWFAIRAAIIFKNLKFADLKKKDPVDAIPDQETRIKLLNMLNEDWEYWKARDIIKVSERYTEEAINYFKTLPKDRYKLIEDMQANRKNNA
;
A
#
# COMPACT_ATOMS: atom_id res chain seq x y z
N MET A 1 6.69 0.44 8.21
CA MET A 1 6.81 1.77 7.56
C MET A 1 6.40 2.89 8.51
N PHE A 2 5.17 2.88 9.07
CA PHE A 2 4.68 4.00 9.90
C PHE A 2 5.62 4.33 11.08
N GLU A 3 5.93 3.35 11.93
CA GLU A 3 6.77 3.58 13.11
C GLU A 3 8.22 3.92 12.79
N LYS A 4 8.81 3.23 11.81
CA LYS A 4 10.26 3.25 11.55
C LYS A 4 10.71 4.24 10.48
N ALA A 5 9.80 4.75 9.67
CA ALA A 5 10.11 5.68 8.58
C ALA A 5 9.28 6.95 8.69
N PHE A 6 7.95 6.82 8.76
CA PHE A 6 7.05 7.97 8.76
C PHE A 6 7.17 8.80 10.03
N LYS A 7 7.17 8.21 11.22
CA LYS A 7 7.37 8.96 12.48
C LYS A 7 8.71 9.72 12.49
N PRO A 8 9.88 9.07 12.24
CA PRO A 8 11.14 9.79 12.10
C PRO A 8 11.11 10.92 11.05
N PHE A 9 10.46 10.69 9.92
CA PHE A 9 10.28 11.71 8.88
C PHE A 9 9.46 12.90 9.40
N ILE A 10 8.33 12.64 10.06
CA ILE A 10 7.48 13.65 10.66
C ILE A 10 8.25 14.48 11.70
N TYR A 11 9.11 13.85 12.47
CA TYR A 11 9.77 14.53 13.56
C TYR A 11 11.01 15.33 13.18
N ASN A 12 11.68 14.96 12.08
CA ASN A 12 12.97 15.54 11.72
C ASN A 12 12.96 16.27 10.38
N ILE A 13 12.06 15.92 9.46
CA ILE A 13 12.09 16.37 8.06
C ILE A 13 10.84 17.16 7.68
N TYR A 14 9.66 16.67 8.06
CA TYR A 14 8.37 17.27 7.71
C TYR A 14 8.23 18.71 8.20
N LYS A 15 7.74 19.59 7.32
CA LYS A 15 7.44 20.99 7.66
C LYS A 15 5.93 21.20 7.72
N LYS A 16 5.50 22.01 8.69
CA LYS A 16 4.09 22.37 8.84
C LYS A 16 3.58 23.00 7.54
N GLY A 17 2.50 22.44 6.99
CA GLY A 17 1.90 22.89 5.73
C GLY A 17 2.24 22.01 4.53
N ASP A 18 3.19 21.07 4.66
CA ASP A 18 3.46 20.10 3.61
C ASP A 18 2.20 19.26 3.33
N LEU A 19 1.84 19.15 2.05
CA LEU A 19 0.72 18.33 1.61
C LEU A 19 1.13 16.86 1.55
N ALA A 20 0.16 15.98 1.74
CA ALA A 20 0.31 14.52 1.65
C ALA A 20 1.57 13.98 2.37
N PRO A 21 1.63 14.05 3.72
CA PRO A 21 2.85 13.74 4.48
C PRO A 21 3.40 12.32 4.26
N ILE A 22 2.52 11.34 4.05
CA ILE A 22 2.91 9.96 3.73
C ILE A 22 3.59 9.89 2.36
N ASP A 23 3.03 10.56 1.36
CA ASP A 23 3.56 10.56 0.00
C ASP A 23 4.92 11.25 -0.03
N HIS A 24 5.07 12.36 0.72
CA HIS A 24 6.35 13.03 0.91
C HIS A 24 7.37 12.12 1.61
N CYS A 25 6.99 11.44 2.69
CA CYS A 25 7.86 10.45 3.35
C CYS A 25 8.31 9.34 2.39
N VAL A 26 7.40 8.80 1.57
CA VAL A 26 7.72 7.76 0.59
C VAL A 26 8.73 8.28 -0.43
N LYS A 27 8.51 9.48 -0.98
CA LYS A 27 9.47 10.11 -1.90
C LYS A 27 10.84 10.30 -1.26
N TYR A 28 10.88 10.87 -0.07
CA TYR A 28 12.12 11.14 0.66
C TYR A 28 13.02 9.90 0.74
N TYR A 29 12.48 8.76 1.18
CA TYR A 29 13.30 7.54 1.32
C TYR A 29 13.55 6.81 0.00
N THR A 30 12.63 6.88 -0.97
CA THR A 30 12.83 6.17 -2.25
C THR A 30 13.77 6.92 -3.19
N GLU A 31 13.86 8.24 -3.09
CA GLU A 31 14.78 9.06 -3.88
C GLU A 31 16.25 8.82 -3.53
N GLU A 32 16.56 8.34 -2.32
CA GLU A 32 17.92 7.96 -1.92
C GLU A 32 18.56 6.96 -2.90
N ILE A 33 17.75 6.11 -3.54
CA ILE A 33 18.24 5.12 -4.51
C ILE A 33 18.92 5.74 -5.73
N LYS A 34 18.59 7.00 -6.06
CA LYS A 34 19.20 7.72 -7.17
C LYS A 34 20.65 8.11 -6.91
N THR A 35 21.10 8.07 -5.65
CA THR A 35 22.50 8.30 -5.29
C THR A 35 23.39 7.23 -5.92
N ASP A 36 22.98 5.96 -5.79
CA ASP A 36 23.72 4.81 -6.32
C ASP A 36 23.29 4.45 -7.75
N TYR A 37 22.03 4.73 -8.12
CA TYR A 37 21.44 4.40 -9.40
C TYR A 37 20.77 5.63 -10.04
N PRO A 38 21.54 6.61 -10.53
CA PRO A 38 21.00 7.89 -11.01
C PRO A 38 20.05 7.75 -12.21
N ASP A 39 20.22 6.72 -13.03
CA ASP A 39 19.35 6.43 -14.18
C ASP A 39 18.18 5.50 -13.82
N THR A 40 17.39 5.94 -12.85
CA THR A 40 16.23 5.22 -12.31
C THR A 40 14.98 6.08 -12.41
N ASP A 41 13.89 5.52 -12.96
CA ASP A 41 12.56 6.11 -12.85
C ASP A 41 11.86 5.60 -11.59
N LEU A 42 11.26 6.52 -10.85
CA LEU A 42 10.41 6.23 -9.70
C LEU A 42 8.97 6.56 -10.10
N ILE A 43 8.06 5.58 -10.00
CA ILE A 43 6.64 5.77 -10.26
C ILE A 43 5.87 5.37 -9.00
N TYR A 44 5.14 6.31 -8.42
CA TYR A 44 4.44 6.14 -7.15
C TYR A 44 2.99 5.68 -7.33
N ASP A 45 2.40 5.10 -6.28
CA ASP A 45 1.00 4.67 -6.25
C ASP A 45 0.00 5.83 -6.44
N PHE A 46 0.42 7.05 -6.11
CA PHE A 46 -0.36 8.28 -6.25
C PHE A 46 -0.06 9.08 -7.53
N ASP A 47 0.89 8.66 -8.37
CA ASP A 47 1.20 9.39 -9.61
C ASP A 47 0.07 9.22 -10.65
N GLN A 48 -0.40 10.34 -11.20
CA GLN A 48 -1.46 10.38 -12.20
C GLN A 48 -1.02 11.15 -13.45
N LYS A 49 -1.33 10.62 -14.63
CA LYS A 49 -1.13 11.29 -15.93
C LYS A 49 -2.26 12.26 -16.26
N ALA A 50 -3.46 11.96 -15.75
CA ALA A 50 -4.67 12.77 -15.84
C ALA A 50 -5.58 12.37 -14.65
N PRO A 51 -6.64 13.13 -14.32
CA PRO A 51 -7.54 12.76 -13.23
C PRO A 51 -8.04 11.31 -13.38
N ARG A 52 -7.78 10.48 -12.37
CA ARG A 52 -8.11 9.03 -12.31
C ARG A 52 -7.37 8.13 -13.31
N LEU A 53 -6.40 8.67 -14.05
CA LEU A 53 -5.49 7.90 -14.90
C LEU A 53 -4.13 7.74 -14.21
N TYR A 54 -4.01 6.69 -13.40
CA TYR A 54 -2.78 6.40 -12.66
C TYR A 54 -1.63 5.96 -13.58
N SER A 55 -0.42 6.38 -13.26
CA SER A 55 0.78 6.06 -14.02
C SER A 55 1.16 4.56 -13.96
N ILE A 56 0.70 3.85 -12.94
CA ILE A 56 0.98 2.43 -12.73
C ILE A 56 -0.19 1.70 -12.03
N LEU A 57 -0.40 0.44 -12.40
CA LEU A 57 -1.30 -0.49 -11.71
C LEU A 57 -0.52 -1.25 -10.63
N VAL A 58 -0.37 -0.64 -9.45
CA VAL A 58 0.50 -1.16 -8.38
C VAL A 58 0.15 -2.59 -7.93
N GLN A 59 -1.14 -2.94 -7.89
CA GLN A 59 -1.58 -4.29 -7.50
C GLN A 59 -1.14 -5.35 -8.51
N THR A 60 -1.18 -5.02 -9.81
CA THR A 60 -0.65 -5.89 -10.86
C THR A 60 0.86 -6.01 -10.75
N ALA A 61 1.57 -4.90 -10.52
CA ALA A 61 3.03 -4.91 -10.33
C ALA A 61 3.43 -5.80 -9.13
N ALA A 62 2.74 -5.70 -8.00
CA ALA A 62 3.00 -6.53 -6.83
C ALA A 62 2.71 -8.02 -7.07
N HIS A 63 1.66 -8.34 -7.83
CA HIS A 63 1.33 -9.72 -8.22
C HIS A 63 2.44 -10.33 -9.06
N VAL A 64 2.85 -9.68 -10.15
CA VAL A 64 3.88 -10.24 -11.05
C VAL A 64 5.29 -10.23 -10.46
N ALA A 65 5.52 -9.43 -9.40
CA ALA A 65 6.73 -9.46 -8.60
C ALA A 65 6.74 -10.58 -7.54
N GLY A 66 5.64 -11.32 -7.38
CA GLY A 66 5.50 -12.38 -6.38
C GLY A 66 5.32 -11.89 -4.95
N ALA A 67 5.04 -10.59 -4.75
CA ALA A 67 4.97 -9.97 -3.43
C ALA A 67 3.63 -10.21 -2.73
N ALA A 68 2.52 -10.09 -3.45
CA ALA A 68 1.18 -10.28 -2.92
C ALA A 68 0.24 -10.77 -4.02
N TYR A 69 -0.63 -11.74 -3.71
CA TYR A 69 -1.60 -12.21 -4.67
C TYR A 69 -2.72 -11.16 -4.82
N TYR A 70 -2.92 -10.70 -6.05
CA TYR A 70 -3.99 -9.76 -6.42
C TYR A 70 -5.29 -10.48 -6.79
N TYR A 71 -6.21 -10.57 -5.83
CA TYR A 71 -7.53 -11.19 -6.00
C TYR A 71 -8.49 -10.24 -6.72
N GLN A 72 -9.12 -10.76 -7.77
CA GLN A 72 -10.00 -10.03 -8.67
C GLN A 72 -11.28 -10.83 -8.93
N LYS A 73 -12.30 -10.17 -9.49
CA LYS A 73 -13.55 -10.81 -9.92
C LYS A 73 -13.33 -12.06 -10.79
N LYS A 74 -12.33 -12.03 -11.67
CA LYS A 74 -11.97 -13.15 -12.57
C LYS A 74 -11.43 -14.38 -11.85
N ASP A 75 -10.97 -14.23 -10.60
CA ASP A 75 -10.44 -15.32 -9.79
C ASP A 75 -11.54 -16.09 -9.04
N VAL A 76 -12.81 -15.69 -9.26
CA VAL A 76 -14.00 -16.35 -8.74
C VAL A 76 -14.78 -17.01 -9.87
N ILE A 77 -14.86 -18.34 -9.83
CA ILE A 77 -15.60 -19.16 -10.79
C ILE A 77 -17.10 -18.95 -10.56
N ASN A 78 -17.87 -18.74 -11.63
CA ASN A 78 -19.32 -18.49 -11.55
C ASN A 78 -19.68 -17.37 -10.55
N ASN A 79 -18.91 -16.27 -10.60
CA ASN A 79 -19.01 -15.19 -9.63
C ASN A 79 -20.46 -14.65 -9.46
N PRO A 80 -20.88 -14.31 -8.23
CA PRO A 80 -22.27 -13.98 -7.92
C PRO A 80 -22.66 -12.53 -8.31
N TRP A 81 -21.73 -11.75 -8.86
CA TRP A 81 -21.89 -10.30 -9.02
C TRP A 81 -22.44 -9.87 -10.38
N GLY A 82 -22.69 -10.81 -11.30
CA GLY A 82 -23.22 -10.50 -12.64
C GLY A 82 -22.35 -9.45 -13.35
N ASP A 83 -22.95 -8.35 -13.78
CA ASP A 83 -22.24 -7.25 -14.47
C ASP A 83 -21.67 -6.18 -13.51
N LYS A 84 -21.86 -6.31 -12.19
CA LYS A 84 -21.36 -5.33 -11.21
C LYS A 84 -19.84 -5.21 -11.28
N THR A 85 -19.34 -3.98 -11.27
CA THR A 85 -17.92 -3.69 -11.10
C THR A 85 -17.49 -4.06 -9.68
N ILE A 86 -16.49 -4.95 -9.58
CA ILE A 86 -15.91 -5.40 -8.31
C ILE A 86 -14.43 -5.04 -8.33
N PHE A 87 -14.03 -4.14 -7.43
CA PHE A 87 -12.63 -3.81 -7.23
C PHE A 87 -11.92 -5.01 -6.61
N GLY A 88 -10.67 -5.23 -7.04
CA GLY A 88 -9.80 -6.25 -6.45
C GLY A 88 -8.93 -5.70 -5.32
N ILE A 89 -8.35 -6.61 -4.55
CA ILE A 89 -7.40 -6.31 -3.46
C ILE A 89 -6.23 -7.29 -3.48
N SER A 90 -5.04 -6.79 -3.15
CA SER A 90 -3.85 -7.60 -2.95
C SER A 90 -3.74 -8.05 -1.49
N ILE A 91 -3.46 -9.34 -1.26
CA ILE A 91 -3.24 -9.91 0.07
C ILE A 91 -1.80 -10.42 0.15
N HIS A 92 -1.03 -9.88 1.09
CA HIS A 92 0.32 -10.33 1.39
C HIS A 92 0.28 -11.60 2.24
N PRO A 93 1.06 -12.65 1.96
CA PRO A 93 0.96 -13.93 2.66
C PRO A 93 1.25 -13.84 4.16
N GLN A 94 2.01 -12.85 4.60
CA GLN A 94 2.36 -12.65 6.01
C GLN A 94 1.52 -11.55 6.70
N TYR A 95 1.11 -10.52 5.96
CA TYR A 95 0.51 -9.31 6.52
C TYR A 95 -0.96 -9.16 6.16
N GLY A 96 -1.53 -10.10 5.40
CA GLY A 96 -2.88 -9.97 4.90
C GLY A 96 -3.05 -8.69 4.09
N GLY A 97 -4.04 -7.89 4.42
CA GLY A 97 -4.20 -6.53 3.86
C GLY A 97 -3.47 -5.44 4.66
N TRP A 98 -2.71 -5.72 5.71
CA TRP A 98 -2.01 -4.73 6.55
C TRP A 98 -0.72 -4.19 5.92
N PHE A 99 -0.80 -3.79 4.65
CA PHE A 99 0.29 -3.15 3.92
C PHE A 99 -0.26 -2.18 2.87
N ALA A 100 0.64 -1.49 2.18
CA ALA A 100 0.35 -0.71 0.99
C ALA A 100 1.51 -0.85 0.00
N ILE A 101 1.20 -0.84 -1.29
CA ILE A 101 2.20 -0.82 -2.37
C ILE A 101 2.47 0.64 -2.68
N ARG A 102 3.75 1.05 -2.71
CA ARG A 102 4.12 2.49 -2.70
C ARG A 102 4.74 3.00 -3.97
N ALA A 103 5.64 2.23 -4.57
CA ALA A 103 6.34 2.66 -5.76
C ALA A 103 6.80 1.45 -6.58
N ALA A 104 6.95 1.67 -7.88
CA ALA A 104 7.81 0.87 -8.72
C ALA A 104 9.09 1.65 -9.01
N ILE A 105 10.21 0.93 -8.97
CA ILE A 105 11.54 1.44 -9.26
C ILE A 105 11.99 0.78 -10.56
N ILE A 106 12.28 1.57 -11.59
CA ILE A 106 12.65 1.09 -12.92
C ILE A 106 14.09 1.49 -13.19
N PHE A 107 14.98 0.50 -13.17
CA PHE A 107 16.39 0.66 -13.53
C PHE A 107 16.55 0.51 -15.05
N LYS A 108 16.81 1.60 -15.76
CA LYS A 108 16.86 1.58 -17.24
C LYS A 108 18.04 0.78 -17.80
N ASN A 109 19.16 0.80 -17.07
CA ASN A 109 20.42 0.18 -17.52
C ASN A 109 20.62 -1.25 -17.01
N LEU A 110 19.71 -1.79 -16.21
CA LEU A 110 19.81 -3.15 -15.68
C LEU A 110 18.85 -4.07 -16.42
N LYS A 111 19.40 -5.11 -17.04
CA LYS A 111 18.63 -6.14 -17.76
C LYS A 111 18.94 -7.50 -17.18
N PHE A 112 17.89 -8.23 -16.80
CA PHE A 112 18.01 -9.57 -16.23
C PHE A 112 17.09 -10.52 -16.99
N ALA A 113 17.53 -10.99 -18.16
CA ALA A 113 16.72 -11.88 -19.01
C ALA A 113 16.39 -13.20 -18.31
N ASP A 114 17.32 -13.70 -17.49
CA ASP A 114 17.19 -14.96 -16.76
C ASP A 114 16.63 -14.79 -15.33
N LEU A 115 16.08 -13.61 -15.00
CA LEU A 115 15.46 -13.38 -13.69
C LEU A 115 14.26 -14.32 -13.53
N LYS A 116 14.42 -15.30 -12.65
CA LYS A 116 13.36 -16.25 -12.34
C LYS A 116 12.20 -15.51 -11.66
N LYS A 117 11.05 -15.53 -12.32
CA LYS A 117 9.80 -15.02 -11.73
C LYS A 117 9.38 -15.95 -10.61
N LYS A 118 8.99 -15.36 -9.48
CA LYS A 118 8.36 -16.07 -8.38
C LYS A 118 6.88 -15.74 -8.40
N ASP A 119 6.03 -16.75 -8.48
CA ASP A 119 4.59 -16.54 -8.39
C ASP A 119 4.20 -16.07 -6.97
N PRO A 120 3.20 -15.18 -6.85
CA PRO A 120 2.71 -14.79 -5.54
C PRO A 120 2.02 -15.97 -4.86
N VAL A 121 2.12 -16.03 -3.54
CA VAL A 121 1.47 -17.08 -2.75
C VAL A 121 -0.05 -16.86 -2.74
N ASP A 122 -0.80 -17.83 -3.26
CA ASP A 122 -2.26 -17.91 -3.14
C ASP A 122 -2.64 -18.31 -1.70
N ALA A 123 -2.75 -17.30 -0.83
CA ALA A 123 -3.11 -17.47 0.57
C ALA A 123 -4.61 -17.77 0.79
N ILE A 124 -5.45 -17.67 -0.25
CA ILE A 124 -6.90 -17.84 -0.20
C ILE A 124 -7.34 -18.69 -1.41
N PRO A 125 -7.04 -20.00 -1.40
CA PRO A 125 -7.32 -20.87 -2.54
C PRO A 125 -8.82 -21.18 -2.70
N ASP A 126 -9.61 -21.06 -1.65
CA ASP A 126 -11.03 -21.41 -1.66
C ASP A 126 -11.93 -20.28 -2.20
N GLN A 127 -12.95 -20.67 -2.96
CA GLN A 127 -13.84 -19.72 -3.66
C GLN A 127 -14.73 -18.92 -2.70
N GLU A 128 -15.17 -19.55 -1.61
CA GLU A 128 -16.03 -18.90 -0.61
C GLU A 128 -15.32 -17.71 0.05
N THR A 129 -14.07 -17.90 0.46
CA THR A 129 -13.27 -16.85 1.09
C THR A 129 -12.86 -15.76 0.10
N ARG A 130 -12.65 -16.09 -1.19
CA ARG A 130 -12.46 -15.08 -2.25
C ARG A 130 -13.70 -14.21 -2.43
N ILE A 131 -14.89 -14.82 -2.47
CA ILE A 131 -16.16 -14.10 -2.54
C ILE A 131 -16.33 -13.20 -1.32
N LYS A 132 -16.11 -13.75 -0.12
CA LYS A 132 -16.16 -13.00 1.13
C LYS A 132 -15.21 -11.80 1.10
N LEU A 133 -13.94 -12.00 0.74
CA LEU A 133 -12.94 -10.92 0.65
C LEU A 133 -13.39 -9.80 -0.28
N LEU A 134 -13.83 -10.15 -1.48
CA LEU A 134 -14.23 -9.17 -2.48
C LEU A 134 -15.53 -8.45 -2.08
N ASN A 135 -16.46 -9.10 -1.40
CA ASN A 135 -17.62 -8.43 -0.80
C ASN A 135 -17.18 -7.43 0.28
N MET A 136 -16.34 -7.85 1.23
CA MET A 136 -15.86 -7.01 2.33
C MET A 136 -15.14 -5.74 1.85
N LEU A 137 -14.41 -5.82 0.74
CA LEU A 137 -13.73 -4.67 0.14
C LEU A 137 -14.70 -3.69 -0.52
N ASN A 138 -15.72 -4.21 -1.18
CA ASN A 138 -16.64 -3.43 -2.00
C ASN A 138 -17.88 -2.97 -1.20
N GLU A 139 -17.86 -3.17 0.12
CA GLU A 139 -18.82 -2.66 1.10
C GLU A 139 -18.11 -1.71 2.08
N ASP A 140 -18.63 -0.49 2.27
CA ASP A 140 -17.90 0.64 2.88
C ASP A 140 -17.40 0.43 4.33
N TRP A 141 -17.96 -0.53 5.07
CA TRP A 141 -17.74 -0.70 6.51
C TRP A 141 -16.79 -1.87 6.86
N GLU A 142 -16.47 -2.76 5.92
CA GLU A 142 -15.68 -3.98 6.20
C GLU A 142 -14.23 -3.92 5.72
N TYR A 143 -13.81 -2.82 5.08
CA TYR A 143 -12.47 -2.69 4.52
C TYR A 143 -11.33 -3.01 5.50
N TRP A 144 -11.43 -2.56 6.75
CA TRP A 144 -10.42 -2.85 7.76
C TRP A 144 -10.42 -4.33 8.18
N LYS A 145 -11.59 -4.96 8.25
CA LYS A 145 -11.72 -6.38 8.57
C LYS A 145 -11.20 -7.25 7.44
N ALA A 146 -11.35 -6.81 6.19
CA ALA A 146 -10.84 -7.53 5.02
C ALA A 146 -9.31 -7.75 5.09
N ARG A 147 -8.59 -6.88 5.82
CA ARG A 147 -7.14 -7.02 6.03
C ARG A 147 -6.76 -8.25 6.86
N ASP A 148 -7.69 -8.75 7.67
CA ASP A 148 -7.55 -9.94 8.53
C ASP A 148 -8.23 -11.18 7.94
N ILE A 149 -8.49 -11.21 6.62
CA ILE A 149 -9.09 -12.37 5.94
C ILE A 149 -8.24 -13.65 6.12
N ILE A 150 -6.94 -13.51 6.35
CA ILE A 150 -6.02 -14.58 6.74
C ILE A 150 -5.40 -14.28 8.12
N LYS A 151 -4.77 -15.29 8.74
CA LYS A 151 -3.94 -15.07 9.92
C LYS A 151 -2.70 -14.25 9.55
N VAL A 152 -2.51 -13.11 10.20
CA VAL A 152 -1.39 -12.19 9.95
C VAL A 152 -0.37 -12.20 11.10
N SER A 153 0.90 -11.95 10.78
CA SER A 153 1.96 -11.88 11.80
C SER A 153 2.01 -10.53 12.50
N GLU A 154 1.59 -9.46 11.82
CA GLU A 154 1.68 -8.08 12.30
C GLU A 154 0.54 -7.26 11.71
N ARG A 155 0.04 -6.30 12.49
CA ARG A 155 -0.96 -5.32 12.09
C ARG A 155 -0.39 -3.91 12.24
N TYR A 156 -1.07 -2.94 11.65
CA TYR A 156 -0.78 -1.55 11.98
C TYR A 156 -1.06 -1.28 13.46
N THR A 157 -0.26 -0.40 14.06
CA THR A 157 -0.48 0.11 15.42
C THR A 157 -1.79 0.89 15.48
N GLU A 158 -2.37 1.04 16.67
CA GLU A 158 -3.59 1.85 16.84
C GLU A 158 -3.37 3.30 16.39
N GLU A 159 -2.18 3.86 16.65
CA GLU A 159 -1.78 5.19 16.18
C GLU A 159 -1.80 5.26 14.64
N ALA A 160 -1.21 4.28 13.95
CA ALA A 160 -1.23 4.21 12.49
C ALA A 160 -2.64 4.04 11.93
N ILE A 161 -3.47 3.19 12.56
CA ILE A 161 -4.88 3.01 12.18
C ILE A 161 -5.64 4.32 12.32
N ASN A 162 -5.49 5.01 13.45
CA ASN A 162 -6.12 6.30 13.69
C ASN A 162 -5.70 7.31 12.61
N TYR A 163 -4.40 7.41 12.33
CA TYR A 163 -3.87 8.28 11.29
C TYR A 163 -4.49 8.01 9.90
N PHE A 164 -4.58 6.73 9.50
CA PHE A 164 -5.12 6.37 8.19
C PHE A 164 -6.64 6.48 8.10
N LYS A 165 -7.38 6.31 9.20
CA LYS A 165 -8.83 6.57 9.29
C LYS A 165 -9.14 8.06 9.23
N THR A 166 -8.25 8.92 9.70
CA THR A 166 -8.43 10.37 9.61
C THR A 166 -8.31 10.85 8.16
N LEU A 167 -9.27 11.68 7.75
CA LEU A 167 -9.29 12.29 6.42
C LEU A 167 -8.02 13.11 6.19
N PRO A 168 -7.48 13.16 4.95
CA PRO A 168 -6.24 13.87 4.67
C PRO A 168 -6.20 15.31 5.19
N LYS A 169 -7.32 16.04 5.06
CA LYS A 169 -7.46 17.43 5.53
C LYS A 169 -7.36 17.60 7.05
N ASP A 170 -7.60 16.54 7.82
CA ASP A 170 -7.65 16.58 9.29
C ASP A 170 -6.40 15.96 9.92
N ARG A 171 -5.49 15.39 9.11
CA ARG A 171 -4.27 14.73 9.59
C ARG A 171 -3.24 15.68 10.20
N TYR A 172 -3.29 16.98 9.88
CA TYR A 172 -2.33 17.95 10.41
C TYR A 172 -2.36 18.01 11.94
N LYS A 173 -3.56 17.92 12.55
CA LYS A 173 -3.73 17.95 14.00
C LYS A 173 -3.08 16.73 14.66
N LEU A 174 -3.28 15.55 14.08
CA LEU A 174 -2.63 14.33 14.56
C LEU A 174 -1.10 14.45 14.48
N ILE A 175 -0.57 15.04 13.41
CA ILE A 175 0.87 15.23 13.25
C ILE A 175 1.42 16.21 14.30
N GLU A 176 0.71 17.31 14.58
CA GLU A 176 1.08 18.25 15.64
C GLU A 176 1.11 17.56 17.01
N ASP A 177 0.09 16.75 17.32
CA ASP A 177 0.03 15.96 18.56
C ASP A 177 1.20 14.95 18.64
N MET A 178 1.50 14.26 17.54
CA MET A 178 2.64 13.34 17.44
C MET A 178 3.97 14.05 17.71
N GLN A 179 4.18 15.24 17.13
CA GLN A 179 5.40 16.04 17.32
C GLN A 179 5.52 16.58 18.75
N ALA A 180 4.40 17.01 19.35
CA ALA A 180 4.36 17.48 20.73
C ALA A 180 4.68 16.36 21.73
N ASN A 181 4.07 15.18 21.57
CA ASN A 181 4.30 14.03 22.43
C ASN A 181 5.74 13.51 22.39
N ARG A 182 6.45 13.67 21.28
CA ARG A 182 7.88 13.35 21.22
C ARG A 182 8.70 14.26 22.14
N LYS A 183 8.43 15.57 22.14
CA LYS A 183 9.17 16.54 22.97
C LYS A 183 9.01 16.29 24.47
N ASN A 184 7.89 15.71 24.89
CA ASN A 184 7.62 15.39 26.29
C ASN A 184 8.28 14.09 26.76
N ASN A 185 8.70 13.23 25.83
CA ASN A 185 9.28 11.91 26.10
C ASN A 185 10.78 11.81 25.72
N ALA A 186 11.40 12.93 25.31
CA ALA A 186 12.80 13.05 24.94
C ALA A 186 13.55 13.87 25.99
#